data_AF-A0A965ANF6-F1
#
_entry.id   AF-A0A965ANF6-F1
#
_cell.length_a   1.000
_cell.length_b   1.000
_cell.length_c   1.000
_cell.angle_alpha   90.00
_cell.angle_beta   90.00
_cell.angle_gamma   90.00
#
_symmetry.space_group_name_H-M   'P 1'
#
loop_
_entity.id
_entity.type
_entity.pdbx_description
1 polymer ?
#
loop_
_entity_poly.entity_id
_entity_poly.type
_entity_poly.pdbx_seq_one_letter_code
_entity_poly.pdbx_strand_id
1 'polypeptide(L)'
;MTRILVTGGAGYIGSHTCKALSQAGMEPVVFDNLVGGHDWAVKWGDLEVGDLLDRERIAEVVNRVLPDGVIHFASFGYVGESVTDPAKYWRNNVTGAINLLDALVGSDAPPVVFSSSCTVYGMTDADFIAESVSVAPINPYGNTKRAIEIMLKDYEVATDLRHVVLRYFNAAGCDADGEIGEVHDPETHLIPLAIAAAAGDRDALKIFGTDYPTADGTCVRDYIHVTDLADAHVRALRHLLDGGASDVFNLGAGDGYSVREVVDAVGRV
;
A
#
# COMPACT_ATOMS: atom_id res chain seq x y z
N MET A 1 -15.32 -11.18 -17.81
CA MET A 1 -13.99 -11.19 -17.17
C MET A 1 -14.11 -10.31 -15.96
N THR A 2 -13.61 -10.73 -14.80
CA THR A 2 -13.77 -9.95 -13.56
C THR A 2 -12.84 -8.75 -13.61
N ARG A 3 -13.39 -7.53 -13.66
CA ARG A 3 -12.63 -6.28 -13.81
C ARG A 3 -12.35 -5.65 -12.46
N ILE A 4 -11.08 -5.36 -12.20
CA ILE A 4 -10.64 -4.84 -10.91
C ILE A 4 -10.02 -3.46 -11.10
N LEU A 5 -10.64 -2.43 -10.53
CA LEU A 5 -10.05 -1.09 -10.55
C LEU A 5 -8.90 -1.04 -9.52
N VAL A 6 -7.69 -0.73 -9.98
CA VAL A 6 -6.50 -0.62 -9.14
C VAL A 6 -6.02 0.82 -9.14
N THR A 7 -6.43 1.59 -8.13
CA THR A 7 -5.94 2.97 -7.97
C THR A 7 -4.51 2.95 -7.41
N GLY A 8 -3.59 3.72 -7.96
CA GLY A 8 -2.17 3.64 -7.60
C GLY A 8 -1.48 2.40 -8.19
N GLY A 9 -2.08 1.79 -9.22
CA GLY A 9 -1.60 0.55 -9.86
C GLY A 9 -0.32 0.72 -10.66
N ALA A 10 0.12 1.95 -10.95
CA ALA A 10 1.40 2.20 -11.59
C ALA A 10 2.56 2.30 -10.57
N GLY A 11 2.26 2.26 -9.26
CA GLY A 11 3.26 2.27 -8.19
C GLY A 11 3.88 0.90 -7.90
N TYR A 12 4.79 0.85 -6.94
CA TYR A 12 5.54 -0.36 -6.57
C TYR A 12 4.62 -1.55 -6.21
N ILE A 13 3.82 -1.45 -5.15
CA ILE A 13 2.96 -2.56 -4.70
C ILE A 13 1.78 -2.76 -5.68
N GLY A 14 1.27 -1.66 -6.24
CA GLY A 14 0.16 -1.67 -7.19
C GLY A 14 0.47 -2.49 -8.44
N SER A 15 1.63 -2.28 -9.07
CA SER A 15 2.03 -3.00 -10.28
C SER A 15 2.22 -4.50 -10.04
N HIS A 16 2.80 -4.90 -8.90
CA HIS A 16 2.90 -6.31 -8.51
C HIS A 16 1.52 -6.93 -8.29
N THR A 17 0.58 -6.16 -7.73
CA THR A 17 -0.81 -6.61 -7.56
C THR A 17 -1.52 -6.74 -8.90
N CYS A 18 -1.28 -5.84 -9.86
CA CYS A 18 -1.79 -5.98 -11.23
C CYS A 18 -1.26 -7.25 -11.92
N LYS A 19 0.04 -7.58 -11.76
CA LYS A 19 0.61 -8.86 -12.24
C LYS A 19 -0.14 -10.05 -11.63
N ALA A 20 -0.29 -10.06 -10.31
CA ALA A 20 -0.96 -11.14 -9.58
C ALA A 20 -2.44 -11.30 -9.97
N LEU A 21 -3.17 -10.19 -10.16
CA LEU A 21 -4.56 -10.19 -10.65
C LEU A 21 -4.68 -10.82 -12.04
N SER A 22 -3.79 -10.45 -12.96
CA SER A 22 -3.76 -11.00 -14.31
C SER A 22 -3.45 -12.50 -14.33
N GLN A 23 -2.45 -12.93 -13.55
CA GLN A 23 -2.14 -14.36 -13.35
C GLN A 23 -3.32 -15.13 -12.71
N ALA A 24 -4.13 -14.45 -11.90
CA ALA A 24 -5.34 -14.97 -11.29
C ALA A 24 -6.56 -14.99 -12.23
N GLY A 25 -6.42 -14.57 -13.49
CA GLY A 25 -7.48 -14.54 -14.50
C GLY A 25 -8.44 -13.35 -14.40
N MET A 26 -8.07 -12.32 -13.63
CA MET A 26 -8.81 -11.06 -13.50
C MET A 26 -8.19 -9.98 -14.39
N GLU A 27 -8.97 -8.97 -14.73
CA GLU A 27 -8.57 -7.86 -15.61
C GLU A 27 -8.34 -6.60 -14.77
N PRO A 28 -7.09 -6.25 -14.43
CA PRO A 28 -6.82 -4.99 -13.74
C PRO A 28 -7.06 -3.80 -14.67
N VAL A 29 -7.68 -2.75 -14.15
CA VAL A 29 -7.76 -1.43 -14.80
C VAL A 29 -7.08 -0.45 -13.86
N VAL A 30 -5.94 0.10 -14.26
CA VAL A 30 -5.13 1.00 -13.42
C VAL A 30 -5.69 2.41 -13.50
N PHE A 31 -5.89 3.06 -12.36
CA PHE A 31 -6.13 4.50 -12.28
C PHE A 31 -5.00 5.17 -11.52
N ASP A 32 -4.23 6.03 -12.17
CA ASP A 32 -3.01 6.60 -11.60
C ASP A 32 -2.71 8.00 -12.17
N ASN A 33 -2.16 8.91 -11.37
CA ASN A 33 -1.72 10.23 -11.83
C ASN A 33 -0.22 10.26 -12.16
N LEU A 34 0.49 9.14 -11.97
CA LEU A 34 1.91 8.95 -12.25
C LEU A 34 2.84 9.86 -11.43
N VAL A 35 2.36 10.45 -10.33
CA VAL A 35 3.20 11.32 -9.47
C VAL A 35 4.29 10.53 -8.75
N GLY A 36 4.01 9.26 -8.42
CA GLY A 36 4.97 8.33 -7.82
C GLY A 36 4.92 6.93 -8.44
N GLY A 37 4.12 6.75 -9.50
CA GLY A 37 4.03 5.53 -10.29
C GLY A 37 4.58 5.73 -11.69
N HIS A 38 4.67 4.66 -12.47
CA HIS A 38 5.25 4.67 -13.80
C HIS A 38 4.40 3.94 -14.82
N ASP A 39 4.19 4.56 -15.98
CA ASP A 39 3.40 3.97 -17.08
C ASP A 39 3.97 2.63 -17.57
N TRP A 40 5.29 2.49 -17.63
CA TRP A 40 5.98 1.25 -18.01
C TRP A 40 5.72 0.07 -17.07
N ALA A 41 5.26 0.34 -15.84
CA ALA A 41 4.90 -0.69 -14.86
C ALA A 41 3.47 -1.23 -15.08
N VAL A 42 2.67 -0.58 -15.93
CA VAL A 42 1.29 -0.99 -16.25
C VAL A 42 1.29 -1.93 -17.43
N LYS A 43 1.59 -3.21 -17.17
CA LYS A 43 1.77 -4.24 -18.21
C LYS A 43 0.58 -5.18 -18.43
N TRP A 44 -0.34 -5.23 -17.46
CA TRP A 44 -1.35 -6.30 -17.36
C TRP A 44 -2.79 -5.84 -17.56
N GLY A 45 -2.98 -4.58 -17.93
CA GLY A 45 -4.29 -3.97 -18.04
C GLY A 45 -4.23 -2.54 -18.56
N ASP A 46 -5.39 -1.92 -18.72
CA ASP A 46 -5.49 -0.55 -19.22
C ASP A 46 -5.03 0.47 -18.17
N LEU A 47 -4.44 1.56 -18.65
CA LEU A 47 -4.06 2.72 -17.83
C LEU A 47 -5.02 3.88 -18.07
N GLU A 48 -5.75 4.24 -17.02
CA GLU A 48 -6.55 5.45 -16.92
C GLU A 48 -5.76 6.52 -16.16
N VAL A 49 -5.15 7.45 -16.89
CA VAL A 49 -4.46 8.57 -16.25
C VAL A 49 -5.49 9.52 -15.63
N GLY A 50 -5.31 9.82 -14.34
CA GLY A 50 -6.22 10.69 -13.58
C GLY A 50 -5.81 10.85 -12.13
N ASP A 51 -6.19 11.98 -11.53
CA ASP A 51 -5.98 12.27 -10.12
C ASP A 51 -7.26 11.99 -9.33
N LEU A 52 -7.16 11.34 -8.17
CA LEU A 52 -8.34 11.09 -7.31
C LEU A 52 -8.95 12.38 -6.77
N LEU A 53 -8.22 13.51 -6.79
CA LEU A 53 -8.75 14.82 -6.45
C LEU A 53 -9.65 15.40 -7.55
N ASP A 54 -9.56 14.88 -8.78
CA ASP A 54 -10.53 15.14 -9.84
C ASP A 54 -11.72 14.19 -9.69
N ARG A 55 -12.72 14.66 -8.93
CA ARG A 55 -13.95 13.91 -8.63
C ARG A 55 -14.70 13.48 -9.89
N GLU A 56 -14.74 14.34 -10.91
CA GLU A 56 -15.47 14.05 -12.15
C GLU A 56 -14.75 12.94 -12.93
N ARG A 57 -13.41 13.00 -12.98
CA ARG A 57 -12.60 11.99 -13.67
C ARG A 57 -12.71 10.60 -13.04
N ILE A 58 -12.63 10.47 -11.71
CA ILE A 58 -12.78 9.15 -11.07
C ILE A 58 -14.20 8.60 -11.23
N ALA A 59 -15.22 9.46 -11.15
CA ALA A 59 -16.61 9.07 -11.39
C ALA A 59 -16.84 8.60 -12.83
N GLU A 60 -16.26 9.29 -13.82
CA GLU A 60 -16.29 8.88 -15.23
C GLU A 60 -15.68 7.48 -15.43
N VAL A 61 -14.50 7.23 -14.87
CA VAL A 61 -13.82 5.93 -14.99
C VAL A 61 -14.62 4.82 -14.32
N VAL A 62 -15.08 5.02 -13.09
CA VAL A 62 -15.87 4.02 -12.37
C VAL A 62 -17.14 3.66 -13.16
N ASN A 63 -17.87 4.66 -13.67
CA ASN A 63 -19.09 4.43 -14.45
C ASN A 63 -18.85 3.76 -15.80
N ARG A 64 -17.68 3.97 -16.42
CA ARG A 64 -17.33 3.30 -17.68
C ARG A 64 -16.83 1.88 -17.45
N VAL A 65 -15.98 1.68 -16.46
CA VAL A 65 -15.33 0.38 -16.17
C VAL A 65 -16.34 -0.59 -15.56
N LEU A 66 -17.23 -0.09 -14.68
CA LEU A 66 -18.14 -0.86 -13.84
C LEU A 66 -17.38 -2.01 -13.14
N PRO A 67 -16.40 -1.68 -12.26
CA PRO A 67 -15.52 -2.68 -11.69
C PRO A 67 -16.28 -3.65 -10.77
N ASP A 68 -15.94 -4.94 -10.85
CA ASP A 68 -16.46 -5.96 -9.95
C ASP A 68 -15.84 -5.85 -8.54
N GLY A 69 -14.69 -5.18 -8.43
CA GLY A 69 -13.99 -4.91 -7.18
C GLY A 69 -12.88 -3.88 -7.33
N VAL A 70 -12.39 -3.37 -6.21
CA VAL A 70 -11.43 -2.26 -6.18
C VAL A 70 -10.27 -2.60 -5.25
N ILE A 71 -9.05 -2.25 -5.65
CA ILE A 71 -7.88 -2.25 -4.77
C ILE A 71 -7.30 -0.82 -4.72
N HIS A 72 -7.26 -0.25 -3.52
CA HIS A 72 -6.87 1.14 -3.32
C HIS A 72 -5.46 1.29 -2.75
N PHE A 73 -4.49 1.64 -3.60
CA PHE A 73 -3.10 1.97 -3.23
C PHE A 73 -2.78 3.46 -3.30
N ALA A 74 -3.57 4.27 -4.02
CA ALA A 74 -3.28 5.67 -4.31
C ALA A 74 -3.25 6.55 -3.04
N SER A 75 -2.08 6.66 -2.42
CA SER A 75 -1.81 7.46 -1.23
C SER A 75 -0.33 7.85 -1.20
N PHE A 76 -0.01 9.03 -0.68
CA PHE A 76 1.37 9.32 -0.30
C PHE A 76 1.75 8.47 0.93
N GLY A 77 2.95 7.88 0.89
CA GLY A 77 3.43 6.88 1.85
C GLY A 77 4.58 7.33 2.78
N TYR A 78 5.15 8.52 2.61
CA TYR A 78 6.38 8.90 3.32
C TYR A 78 6.11 9.53 4.68
N VAL A 79 6.43 8.80 5.75
CA VAL A 79 6.21 9.24 7.14
C VAL A 79 6.90 10.58 7.42
N GLY A 80 8.17 10.73 7.05
CA GLY A 80 8.95 11.94 7.32
C GLY A 80 8.38 13.18 6.63
N GLU A 81 8.03 13.05 5.35
CA GLU A 81 7.41 14.13 4.57
C GLU A 81 6.05 14.51 5.16
N SER A 82 5.26 13.54 5.63
CA SER A 82 3.94 13.82 6.21
C SER A 82 3.99 14.73 7.44
N VAL A 83 5.09 14.70 8.20
CA VAL A 83 5.28 15.59 9.36
C VAL A 83 5.63 17.01 8.90
N THR A 84 6.40 17.14 7.82
CA THR A 84 6.81 18.45 7.29
C THR A 84 5.75 19.11 6.40
N ASP A 85 4.93 18.32 5.71
CA ASP A 85 3.82 18.78 4.86
C ASP A 85 2.56 17.94 5.12
N PRO A 86 1.90 18.12 6.27
CA PRO A 86 0.70 17.35 6.61
C PRO A 86 -0.46 17.63 5.66
N ALA A 87 -0.56 18.85 5.12
CA ALA A 87 -1.67 19.24 4.26
C ALA A 87 -1.70 18.43 2.95
N LYS A 88 -0.53 18.13 2.37
CA LYS A 88 -0.39 17.24 1.21
C LYS A 88 -1.02 15.87 1.45
N TYR A 89 -0.75 15.27 2.61
CA TYR A 89 -1.23 13.94 2.97
C TYR A 89 -2.74 13.93 3.23
N TRP A 90 -3.25 14.88 4.01
CA TRP A 90 -4.70 14.96 4.27
C TRP A 90 -5.50 15.22 3.00
N ARG A 91 -5.06 16.15 2.14
CA ARG A 91 -5.73 16.41 0.87
C ARG A 91 -5.70 15.16 -0.01
N ASN A 92 -4.53 14.63 -0.31
CA ASN A 92 -4.42 13.51 -1.24
C ASN A 92 -5.10 12.25 -0.71
N ASN A 93 -4.70 11.78 0.47
CA ASN A 93 -5.10 10.47 0.95
C ASN A 93 -6.58 10.48 1.36
N VAL A 94 -7.04 11.49 2.11
CA VAL A 94 -8.41 11.50 2.64
C VAL A 94 -9.39 12.03 1.60
N THR A 95 -9.14 13.18 0.97
CA THR A 95 -10.07 13.68 -0.08
C THR A 95 -10.09 12.77 -1.30
N GLY A 96 -8.94 12.20 -1.69
CA GLY A 96 -8.89 11.22 -2.78
C GLY A 96 -9.70 9.95 -2.47
N ALA A 97 -9.60 9.43 -1.24
CA ALA A 97 -10.42 8.30 -0.80
C ALA A 97 -11.92 8.65 -0.77
N ILE A 98 -12.31 9.85 -0.31
CA ILE A 98 -13.71 10.31 -0.35
C ILE A 98 -14.23 10.30 -1.78
N ASN A 99 -13.50 10.89 -2.72
CA ASN A 99 -13.90 10.94 -4.13
C ASN A 99 -14.03 9.55 -4.76
N LEU A 100 -13.11 8.63 -4.44
CA LEU A 100 -13.20 7.24 -4.85
C LEU A 100 -14.46 6.58 -4.29
N LEU A 101 -14.65 6.61 -2.97
CA LEU A 101 -15.78 5.94 -2.31
C LEU A 101 -17.13 6.51 -2.77
N ASP A 102 -17.24 7.82 -2.96
CA ASP A 102 -18.42 8.47 -3.55
C ASP A 102 -18.74 7.92 -4.95
N ALA A 103 -17.72 7.78 -5.81
CA ALA A 103 -17.88 7.24 -7.15
C ALA A 103 -18.33 5.77 -7.12
N LEU A 104 -17.78 4.97 -6.21
CA LEU A 104 -18.13 3.55 -6.05
C LEU A 104 -19.57 3.37 -5.57
N VAL A 105 -20.01 4.16 -4.57
CA VAL A 105 -21.39 4.11 -4.08
C VAL A 105 -22.40 4.46 -5.18
N GLY A 106 -22.03 5.36 -6.09
CA GLY A 106 -22.84 5.68 -7.28
C GLY A 106 -22.91 4.57 -8.34
N SER A 107 -22.11 3.50 -8.19
CA SER A 107 -21.91 2.44 -9.18
C SER A 107 -21.98 1.05 -8.54
N ASP A 108 -23.08 0.75 -7.83
CA ASP A 108 -23.35 -0.54 -7.17
C ASP A 108 -22.37 -0.95 -6.05
N ALA A 109 -21.59 0.00 -5.52
CA ALA A 109 -20.76 -0.15 -4.33
C ALA A 109 -19.89 -1.43 -4.33
N PRO A 110 -19.03 -1.65 -5.35
CA PRO A 110 -18.21 -2.85 -5.44
C PRO A 110 -17.26 -2.95 -4.24
N PRO A 111 -16.89 -4.18 -3.83
CA PRO A 111 -16.05 -4.39 -2.66
C PRO A 111 -14.66 -3.77 -2.82
N VAL A 112 -14.09 -3.29 -1.70
CA VAL A 112 -12.83 -2.55 -1.67
C VAL A 112 -11.78 -3.26 -0.81
N VAL A 113 -10.62 -3.56 -1.38
CA VAL A 113 -9.41 -3.87 -0.61
C VAL A 113 -8.59 -2.59 -0.43
N PHE A 114 -8.38 -2.18 0.81
CA PHE A 114 -7.62 -0.98 1.15
C PHE A 114 -6.23 -1.33 1.66
N SER A 115 -5.22 -0.76 0.99
CA SER A 115 -3.84 -0.76 1.44
C SER A 115 -3.67 0.25 2.59
N SER A 116 -3.75 -0.25 3.82
CA SER A 116 -3.44 0.50 5.04
C SER A 116 -1.98 0.28 5.45
N SER A 117 -1.66 0.57 6.71
CA SER A 117 -0.29 0.55 7.21
C SER A 117 -0.28 0.27 8.71
N CYS A 118 0.72 -0.47 9.19
CA CYS A 118 0.92 -0.68 10.62
C CYS A 118 1.25 0.62 11.39
N THR A 119 1.55 1.72 10.69
CA THR A 119 1.67 3.06 11.31
C THR A 119 0.40 3.51 12.04
N VAL A 120 -0.77 2.89 11.75
CA VAL A 120 -2.02 3.17 12.46
C VAL A 120 -1.96 2.76 13.93
N TYR A 121 -1.09 1.81 14.31
CA TYR A 121 -0.94 1.39 15.70
C TYR A 121 -0.17 2.42 16.55
N GLY A 122 0.72 3.21 15.93
CA GLY A 122 1.56 4.16 16.65
C GLY A 122 2.65 3.50 17.49
N MET A 123 2.90 4.03 18.69
CA MET A 123 3.84 3.42 19.64
C MET A 123 3.13 2.33 20.44
N THR A 124 3.75 1.17 20.55
CA THR A 124 3.25 0.00 21.27
C THR A 124 4.39 -0.65 22.03
N ASP A 125 4.09 -1.14 23.23
CA ASP A 125 5.01 -1.94 24.05
C ASP A 125 4.85 -3.45 23.77
N ALA A 126 3.98 -3.83 22.82
CA ALA A 126 3.75 -5.21 22.47
C ALA A 126 4.88 -5.77 21.58
N ASP A 127 5.40 -6.95 21.95
CA ASP A 127 6.39 -7.69 21.15
C ASP A 127 5.82 -8.13 19.79
N PHE A 128 4.51 -8.42 19.76
CA PHE A 128 3.77 -8.77 18.56
C PHE A 128 2.55 -7.86 18.42
N ILE A 129 2.39 -7.27 17.24
CA ILE A 129 1.30 -6.33 16.95
C ILE A 129 0.14 -7.09 16.32
N ALA A 130 -0.81 -7.53 17.15
CA ALA A 130 -2.06 -8.11 16.70
C ALA A 130 -3.08 -7.03 16.28
N GLU A 131 -4.11 -7.42 15.54
CA GLU A 131 -5.19 -6.53 15.06
C GLU A 131 -6.01 -5.93 16.20
N SER A 132 -6.01 -6.59 17.37
CA SER A 132 -6.65 -6.13 18.61
C SER A 132 -5.89 -5.02 19.33
N VAL A 133 -4.65 -4.72 18.93
CA VAL A 133 -3.86 -3.60 19.49
C VAL A 133 -4.56 -2.28 19.18
N SER A 134 -4.51 -1.35 20.14
CA SER A 134 -5.11 -0.03 20.00
C SER A 134 -4.55 0.72 18.78
N VAL A 135 -5.45 1.29 17.99
CA VAL A 135 -5.09 2.14 16.85
C VAL A 135 -4.86 3.56 17.39
N ALA A 136 -3.61 4.02 17.40
CA ALA A 136 -3.19 5.32 17.94
C ALA A 136 -2.02 5.94 17.14
N PRO A 137 -2.22 6.30 15.86
CA PRO A 137 -1.15 6.83 15.02
C PRO A 137 -0.53 8.11 15.59
N ILE A 138 0.78 8.26 15.42
CA ILE A 138 1.58 9.36 15.98
C ILE A 138 2.07 10.38 14.93
N ASN A 139 1.70 10.19 13.66
CA ASN A 139 2.13 11.05 12.56
C ASN A 139 0.99 11.26 11.55
N PRO A 140 1.06 12.32 10.71
CA PRO A 140 -0.01 12.64 9.76
C PRO A 140 -0.29 11.52 8.75
N TYR A 141 0.71 10.84 8.21
CA TYR A 141 0.49 9.68 7.33
C TYR A 141 -0.39 8.60 7.99
N GLY A 142 -0.01 8.15 9.19
CA GLY A 142 -0.79 7.17 9.95
C GLY A 142 -2.20 7.66 10.31
N ASN A 143 -2.36 8.95 10.61
CA ASN A 143 -3.68 9.56 10.83
C ASN A 143 -4.55 9.47 9.58
N THR A 144 -4.01 9.73 8.38
CA THR A 144 -4.78 9.65 7.14
C THR A 144 -5.20 8.22 6.81
N LYS A 145 -4.31 7.22 7.01
CA LYS A 145 -4.67 5.81 6.84
C LYS A 145 -5.79 5.38 7.79
N ARG A 146 -5.69 5.77 9.07
CA ARG A 146 -6.76 5.54 10.05
C ARG A 146 -8.08 6.22 9.65
N ALA A 147 -8.02 7.45 9.14
CA ALA A 147 -9.21 8.16 8.70
C ALA A 147 -9.91 7.37 7.58
N ILE A 148 -9.16 6.79 6.64
CA ILE A 148 -9.73 5.96 5.56
C ILE A 148 -10.34 4.66 6.10
N GLU A 149 -9.69 3.99 7.07
CA GLU A 149 -10.29 2.82 7.73
C GLU A 149 -11.64 3.14 8.40
N ILE A 150 -11.74 4.32 9.05
CA ILE A 150 -13.00 4.79 9.65
C ILE A 150 -14.03 5.08 8.56
N MET A 151 -13.63 5.77 7.49
CA MET A 151 -14.53 6.06 6.36
C MET A 151 -15.09 4.79 5.73
N LEU A 152 -14.27 3.77 5.48
CA LEU A 152 -14.73 2.49 4.92
C LEU A 152 -15.83 1.85 5.79
N LYS A 153 -15.66 1.87 7.10
CA LYS A 153 -16.68 1.38 8.05
C LYS A 153 -17.95 2.22 8.02
N ASP A 154 -17.83 3.54 7.95
CA ASP A 154 -19.00 4.42 7.89
C ASP A 154 -19.76 4.25 6.57
N TYR A 155 -19.06 4.05 5.45
CA TYR A 155 -19.66 3.75 4.15
C TYR A 155 -20.32 2.37 4.13
N GLU A 156 -19.71 1.34 4.74
CA GLU A 156 -20.34 0.02 4.91
C GLU A 156 -21.66 0.11 5.70
N VAL A 157 -21.72 0.93 6.76
CA VAL A 157 -22.96 1.10 7.53
C VAL A 157 -24.06 1.79 6.71
N ALA A 158 -23.68 2.71 5.83
CA ALA A 158 -24.62 3.51 5.05
C ALA A 158 -25.04 2.87 3.70
N THR A 159 -24.33 1.85 3.24
CA THR A 159 -24.44 1.28 1.89
C THR A 159 -24.21 -0.24 1.91
N ASP A 160 -24.06 -0.88 0.74
CA ASP A 160 -23.67 -2.29 0.63
C ASP A 160 -22.15 -2.49 0.39
N LEU A 161 -21.35 -1.43 0.56
CA LEU A 161 -19.90 -1.46 0.36
C LEU A 161 -19.24 -2.35 1.42
N ARG A 162 -18.67 -3.47 0.97
CA ARG A 162 -17.83 -4.35 1.80
C ARG A 162 -16.36 -4.05 1.60
N HIS A 163 -15.54 -4.26 2.63
CA HIS A 163 -14.13 -3.91 2.54
C HIS A 163 -13.20 -4.82 3.32
N VAL A 164 -11.97 -4.98 2.85
CA VAL A 164 -10.88 -5.57 3.62
C VAL A 164 -9.77 -4.55 3.76
N VAL A 165 -9.34 -4.31 5.00
CA VAL A 165 -8.20 -3.45 5.29
C VAL A 165 -6.96 -4.32 5.50
N LEU A 166 -5.90 -4.07 4.74
CA LEU A 166 -4.62 -4.75 4.87
C LEU A 166 -3.61 -3.79 5.49
N ARG A 167 -3.21 -4.06 6.73
CA ARG A 167 -2.21 -3.27 7.48
C ARG A 167 -0.88 -3.98 7.38
N TYR A 168 0.11 -3.36 6.76
CA TYR A 168 1.43 -3.98 6.62
C TYR A 168 2.55 -3.01 6.98
N PHE A 169 3.73 -3.61 7.20
CA PHE A 169 4.94 -2.91 7.61
C PHE A 169 5.73 -2.44 6.39
N ASN A 170 6.89 -3.06 6.12
CA ASN A 170 7.79 -2.62 5.06
C ASN A 170 7.72 -3.60 3.90
N ALA A 171 7.19 -3.14 2.76
CA ALA A 171 7.27 -3.91 1.52
C ALA A 171 8.72 -3.96 1.04
N ALA A 172 9.15 -5.12 0.54
CA ALA A 172 10.51 -5.37 0.09
C ALA A 172 10.56 -6.36 -1.08
N GLY A 173 11.69 -6.41 -1.78
CA GLY A 173 11.91 -7.33 -2.91
C GLY A 173 11.50 -6.75 -4.25
N CYS A 174 11.29 -7.62 -5.23
CA CYS A 174 10.85 -7.26 -6.57
C CYS A 174 10.26 -8.48 -7.27
N ASP A 175 9.79 -8.30 -8.49
CA ASP A 175 9.31 -9.40 -9.31
C ASP A 175 10.44 -10.38 -9.65
N ALA A 176 10.17 -11.68 -9.50
CA ALA A 176 11.17 -12.72 -9.72
C ALA A 176 11.66 -12.81 -11.17
N ASP A 177 10.81 -12.40 -12.14
CA ASP A 177 11.17 -12.34 -13.56
C ASP A 177 11.90 -11.03 -13.92
N GLY A 178 12.06 -10.11 -12.97
CA GLY A 178 12.70 -8.80 -13.16
C GLY A 178 11.91 -7.84 -14.03
N GLU A 179 10.59 -8.05 -14.21
CA GLU A 179 9.78 -7.22 -15.09
C GLU A 179 9.41 -5.86 -14.48
N ILE A 180 9.28 -5.82 -13.16
CA ILE A 180 8.91 -4.65 -12.36
C ILE A 180 9.63 -4.71 -11.00
N GLY A 181 9.76 -3.56 -10.36
CA GLY A 181 10.45 -3.43 -9.08
C GLY A 181 10.12 -2.10 -8.42
N GLU A 182 10.79 -1.82 -7.30
CA GLU A 182 10.64 -0.55 -6.59
C GLU A 182 11.43 0.56 -7.30
N VAL A 183 10.74 1.64 -7.68
CA VAL A 183 11.37 2.82 -8.28
C VAL A 183 10.70 4.07 -7.72
N HIS A 184 11.39 4.71 -6.78
CA HIS A 184 10.97 5.95 -6.14
C HIS A 184 12.02 7.05 -6.31
N ASP A 185 11.56 8.29 -6.47
CA ASP A 185 12.44 9.47 -6.46
C ASP A 185 11.81 10.59 -5.59
N PRO A 186 12.38 10.90 -4.41
CA PRO A 186 13.53 10.24 -3.79
C PRO A 186 13.17 8.86 -3.22
N GLU A 187 14.13 7.95 -3.22
CA GLU A 187 14.05 6.67 -2.49
C GLU A 187 14.35 6.88 -1.00
N THR A 188 13.54 6.28 -0.12
CA THR A 188 13.60 6.48 1.34
C THR A 188 13.63 5.17 2.14
N HIS A 189 13.41 4.02 1.50
CA HIS A 189 13.32 2.71 2.15
C HIS A 189 14.69 2.06 2.34
N LEU A 190 14.84 1.33 3.44
CA LEU A 190 16.15 0.82 3.88
C LEU A 190 16.82 -0.09 2.84
N ILE A 191 16.08 -1.06 2.29
CA ILE A 191 16.67 -2.11 1.43
C ILE A 191 17.17 -1.52 0.11
N PRO A 192 16.38 -0.74 -0.67
CA PRO A 192 16.89 -0.07 -1.86
C PRO A 192 18.08 0.85 -1.56
N LEU A 193 18.01 1.60 -0.45
CA LEU A 193 19.09 2.48 -0.02
C LEU A 193 20.38 1.74 0.36
N ALA A 194 20.27 0.53 0.92
CA ALA A 194 21.41 -0.32 1.25
C ALA A 194 22.03 -0.94 0.00
N ILE A 195 21.20 -1.42 -0.94
CA ILE A 195 21.63 -1.94 -2.23
C ILE A 195 22.37 -0.86 -3.04
N ALA A 196 21.80 0.35 -3.14
CA ALA A 196 22.43 1.47 -3.84
C ALA A 196 23.81 1.83 -3.24
N ALA A 197 23.95 1.76 -1.91
CA ALA A 197 25.24 2.01 -1.26
C ALA A 197 26.27 0.91 -1.57
N ALA A 198 25.83 -0.36 -1.57
CA ALA A 198 26.68 -1.49 -1.93
C ALA A 198 27.09 -1.49 -3.42
N ALA A 199 26.21 -1.02 -4.31
CA ALA A 199 26.45 -0.88 -5.73
C ALA A 199 27.36 0.31 -6.09
N GLY A 200 27.57 1.26 -5.16
CA GLY A 200 28.32 2.49 -5.40
C GLY A 200 27.53 3.61 -6.06
N ASP A 201 26.21 3.48 -6.17
CA ASP A 201 25.30 4.50 -6.70
C ASP A 201 25.07 5.66 -5.72
N ARG A 202 25.59 5.52 -4.48
CA ARG A 202 25.61 6.56 -3.45
C ARG A 202 26.78 6.37 -2.49
N ASP A 203 27.17 7.47 -1.83
CA ASP A 203 28.36 7.51 -0.97
C ASP A 203 28.30 6.57 0.25
N ALA A 204 27.16 6.54 0.96
CA ALA A 204 27.00 5.74 2.16
C ALA A 204 25.52 5.52 2.55
N LEU A 205 25.26 4.42 3.25
CA LEU A 205 24.03 4.20 4.00
C LEU A 205 24.17 4.76 5.43
N LYS A 206 23.22 5.60 5.85
CA LYS A 206 23.18 6.13 7.22
C LYS A 206 22.26 5.29 8.10
N ILE A 207 22.80 4.72 9.18
CA ILE A 207 22.05 4.01 10.22
C ILE A 207 21.67 5.02 11.32
N PHE A 208 20.37 5.14 11.59
CA PHE A 208 19.85 6.04 12.62
C PHE A 208 19.62 5.28 13.93
N GLY A 209 20.53 5.46 14.89
CA GLY A 209 20.50 4.82 16.20
C GLY A 209 21.20 3.46 16.21
N THR A 210 22.05 3.26 17.22
CA THR A 210 22.84 2.04 17.44
C THR A 210 22.86 1.64 18.92
N ASP A 211 21.90 2.16 19.67
CA ASP A 211 21.74 2.08 21.12
C ASP A 211 20.31 1.69 21.52
N TYR A 212 19.53 1.14 20.60
CA TYR A 212 18.22 0.55 20.90
C TYR A 212 18.37 -0.68 21.80
N PRO A 213 17.34 -1.03 22.60
CA PRO A 213 17.31 -2.25 23.40
C PRO A 213 17.05 -3.49 22.52
N THR A 214 17.88 -3.70 21.51
CA THR A 214 17.84 -4.82 20.55
C THR A 214 19.20 -5.54 20.53
N ALA A 215 19.27 -6.74 19.95
CA ALA A 215 20.45 -7.59 20.02
C ALA A 215 21.74 -6.93 19.51
N ASP A 216 21.66 -6.08 18.49
CA ASP A 216 22.80 -5.39 17.87
C ASP A 216 22.77 -3.85 18.01
N GLY A 217 21.81 -3.35 18.80
CA GLY A 217 21.59 -1.93 19.05
C GLY A 217 20.84 -1.19 17.94
N THR A 218 20.54 -1.82 16.80
CA THR A 218 19.84 -1.19 15.68
C THR A 218 18.35 -1.50 15.67
N CYS A 219 17.56 -0.68 14.97
CA CYS A 219 16.11 -0.80 14.97
C CYS A 219 15.63 -2.08 14.27
N VAL A 220 14.65 -2.78 14.84
CA VAL A 220 14.06 -4.00 14.28
C VAL A 220 12.74 -3.67 13.57
N ARG A 221 12.53 -4.22 12.37
CA ARG A 221 11.34 -4.02 11.55
C ARG A 221 10.92 -5.31 10.85
N ASP A 222 9.62 -5.45 10.60
CA ASP A 222 9.09 -6.53 9.75
C ASP A 222 9.18 -6.10 8.27
N TYR A 223 9.75 -6.97 7.44
CA TYR A 223 9.88 -6.81 5.99
C TYR A 223 9.16 -7.96 5.30
N ILE A 224 8.15 -7.63 4.49
CA ILE A 224 7.35 -8.60 3.74
C ILE A 224 7.62 -8.46 2.24
N HIS A 225 7.75 -9.60 1.55
CA HIS A 225 8.01 -9.60 0.12
C HIS A 225 6.80 -9.02 -0.64
N VAL A 226 7.05 -8.16 -1.63
CA VAL A 226 5.99 -7.47 -2.39
C VAL A 226 5.08 -8.44 -3.15
N THR A 227 5.61 -9.59 -3.60
CA THR A 227 4.79 -10.65 -4.21
C THR A 227 3.84 -11.30 -3.21
N ASP A 228 4.25 -11.47 -1.95
CA ASP A 228 3.37 -12.00 -0.90
C ASP A 228 2.28 -10.97 -0.55
N LEU A 229 2.64 -9.68 -0.52
CA LEU A 229 1.65 -8.60 -0.41
C LEU A 229 0.65 -8.65 -1.57
N ALA A 230 1.12 -8.76 -2.82
CA ALA A 230 0.26 -8.83 -3.99
C ALA A 230 -0.72 -10.02 -3.93
N ASP A 231 -0.23 -11.20 -3.54
CA ASP A 231 -1.06 -12.39 -3.34
C ASP A 231 -2.11 -12.16 -2.23
N ALA A 232 -1.72 -11.55 -1.12
CA ALA A 232 -2.66 -11.23 -0.04
C ALA A 232 -3.78 -10.27 -0.49
N HIS A 233 -3.47 -9.26 -1.31
CA HIS A 233 -4.49 -8.36 -1.88
C HIS A 233 -5.45 -9.12 -2.81
N VAL A 234 -4.96 -10.02 -3.66
CA VAL A 234 -5.80 -10.85 -4.53
C VAL A 234 -6.70 -11.79 -3.72
N ARG A 235 -6.19 -12.37 -2.63
CA ARG A 235 -6.98 -13.24 -1.73
C ARG A 235 -8.04 -12.46 -0.96
N ALA A 236 -7.70 -11.29 -0.42
CA ALA A 236 -8.64 -10.39 0.24
C ALA A 236 -9.78 -9.99 -0.71
N LEU A 237 -9.45 -9.70 -1.96
CA LEU A 237 -10.44 -9.38 -2.98
C LEU A 237 -11.34 -10.58 -3.31
N ARG A 238 -10.76 -11.77 -3.51
CA ARG A 238 -11.54 -13.00 -3.76
C ARG A 238 -12.49 -13.30 -2.61
N HIS A 239 -12.03 -13.20 -1.35
CA HIS A 239 -12.87 -13.35 -0.17
C HIS A 239 -14.11 -12.45 -0.24
N LEU A 240 -13.94 -11.17 -0.60
CA LEU A 240 -15.05 -10.25 -0.75
C LEU A 240 -15.96 -10.62 -1.95
N LEU A 241 -15.39 -10.96 -3.10
CA LEU A 241 -16.15 -11.39 -4.28
C LEU A 241 -16.98 -12.66 -4.02
N ASP A 242 -16.48 -13.57 -3.19
CA ASP A 242 -17.13 -14.83 -2.80
C ASP A 242 -18.20 -14.65 -1.69
N GLY A 243 -18.54 -13.41 -1.32
CA GLY A 243 -19.56 -13.11 -0.32
C GLY A 243 -19.03 -12.96 1.11
N GLY A 244 -17.71 -12.93 1.30
CA GLY A 244 -17.07 -12.69 2.59
C GLY A 244 -17.46 -11.34 3.22
N ALA A 245 -17.44 -11.31 4.55
CA ALA A 245 -17.67 -10.10 5.33
C ALA A 245 -16.44 -9.18 5.33
N SER A 246 -16.65 -7.91 5.66
CA SER A 246 -15.57 -6.96 5.85
C SER A 246 -14.68 -7.35 7.02
N ASP A 247 -13.37 -7.09 6.90
CA ASP A 247 -12.39 -7.49 7.91
C ASP A 247 -11.10 -6.65 7.85
N VAL A 248 -10.23 -6.84 8.83
CA VAL A 248 -8.93 -6.18 8.94
C VAL A 248 -7.86 -7.22 9.23
N PHE A 249 -6.78 -7.20 8.44
CA PHE A 249 -5.67 -8.14 8.60
C PHE A 249 -4.32 -7.42 8.64
N ASN A 250 -3.43 -7.88 9.52
CA ASN A 250 -2.02 -7.57 9.45
C ASN A 250 -1.33 -8.48 8.43
N LEU A 251 -0.46 -7.90 7.61
CA LEU A 251 0.45 -8.65 6.75
C LEU A 251 1.90 -8.32 7.13
N GLY A 252 2.65 -9.36 7.46
CA GLY A 252 4.05 -9.30 7.81
C GLY A 252 4.70 -10.66 7.61
N ALA A 253 6.03 -10.70 7.63
CA ALA A 253 6.79 -11.95 7.66
C ALA A 253 6.65 -12.67 9.01
N GLY A 254 6.22 -11.97 10.06
CA GLY A 254 6.04 -12.52 11.41
C GLY A 254 7.31 -12.50 12.27
N ASP A 255 8.48 -12.39 11.64
CA ASP A 255 9.77 -12.16 12.28
C ASP A 255 10.30 -10.77 11.93
N GLY A 256 10.88 -10.08 12.91
CA GLY A 256 11.52 -8.78 12.73
C GLY A 256 13.02 -8.93 12.42
N TYR A 257 13.52 -8.10 11.52
CA TYR A 257 14.94 -8.00 11.18
C TYR A 257 15.50 -6.63 11.55
N SER A 258 16.69 -6.62 12.13
CA SER A 258 17.41 -5.39 12.47
C SER A 258 17.93 -4.69 11.21
N VAL A 259 18.23 -3.39 11.33
CA VAL A 259 18.90 -2.65 10.24
C VAL A 259 20.24 -3.30 9.89
N ARG A 260 21.00 -3.79 10.87
CA ARG A 260 22.29 -4.43 10.61
C ARG A 260 22.15 -5.79 9.93
N GLU A 261 21.16 -6.59 10.32
CA GLU A 261 20.86 -7.87 9.65
C GLU A 261 20.51 -7.66 8.17
N VAL A 262 19.76 -6.60 7.85
CA VAL A 262 19.45 -6.21 6.46
C VAL A 262 20.72 -5.83 5.70
N VAL A 263 21.58 -5.00 6.30
CA VAL A 263 22.86 -4.59 5.67
C VAL A 263 23.78 -5.79 5.44
N ASP A 264 23.90 -6.68 6.41
CA ASP A 264 24.70 -7.89 6.32
C ASP A 264 24.14 -8.86 5.26
N ALA A 265 22.81 -8.91 5.11
CA ALA A 265 22.16 -9.68 4.05
C ALA A 265 22.49 -9.13 2.65
N VAL A 266 22.46 -7.81 2.47
CA VAL A 266 22.88 -7.15 1.22
C VAL A 266 24.36 -7.41 0.94
N GLY A 267 25.24 -7.27 1.93
CA GLY A 267 26.68 -7.48 1.73
C GLY A 267 27.09 -8.93 1.46
N ARG A 268 26.21 -9.91 1.74
CA ARG A 268 26.46 -11.33 1.49
C ARG A 268 26.17 -11.75 0.05
N VAL A 269 25.22 -11.09 -0.62
CA VAL A 269 24.74 -11.42 -1.98
C VAL A 269 25.55 -10.63 -3.01
#